data_AF-A0A0U1LUH5-F1
#
_entry.id   AF-A0A0U1LUH5-F1
#
_cell.length_a   1.000
_cell.length_b   1.000
_cell.length_c   1.000
_cell.angle_alpha   90.00
_cell.angle_beta   90.00
_cell.angle_gamma   90.00
#
_symmetry.space_group_name_H-M   'P 1'
#
loop_
_entity.id
_entity.type
_entity.pdbx_description
1 polymer ?
#
loop_
_entity_poly.entity_id
_entity_poly.type
_entity_poly.pdbx_seq_one_letter_code
_entity_poly.pdbx_strand_id
1 'polypeptide(L)'
;MRQDVKALLTSLRTHRVNTLIELRRIERILMPTADVVDSSTVPNDIVEPLASAWLHYVYSNNLLSELRNLTRSCLFSSELLDEAKMLVTADPEGSRSWNFAWLVLTKIEDEDLIDKYARDLSTNPDMWGGRSPAANEAKMLEEKCKEEWTRAVRQMLRNWETN
;
A
#
# COMPACT_ATOMS: atom_id res chain seq x y z
N MET A 1 -15.90 -6.66 26.21
CA MET A 1 -16.28 -6.71 24.78
C MET A 1 -16.74 -5.36 24.21
N ARG A 2 -17.80 -4.68 24.70
CA ARG A 2 -18.20 -3.36 24.17
C ARG A 2 -17.26 -2.19 24.49
N GLN A 3 -16.56 -2.23 25.62
CA GLN A 3 -15.55 -1.22 25.99
C GLN A 3 -14.30 -1.32 25.12
N ASP A 4 -13.92 -2.54 24.73
CA ASP A 4 -12.75 -2.79 23.89
C ASP A 4 -12.94 -2.20 22.49
N VAL A 5 -14.14 -2.33 21.90
CA VAL A 5 -14.49 -1.72 20.60
C VAL A 5 -14.37 -0.20 20.64
N LYS A 6 -14.87 0.47 21.70
CA LYS A 6 -14.74 1.94 21.83
C LYS A 6 -13.29 2.38 21.98
N ALA A 7 -12.47 1.61 22.70
CA ALA A 7 -11.04 1.89 22.83
C ALA A 7 -10.32 1.74 21.47
N LEU A 8 -10.66 0.70 20.69
CA LEU A 8 -10.12 0.51 19.34
C LEU A 8 -10.51 1.65 18.40
N LEU A 9 -11.78 2.06 18.38
CA LEU A 9 -12.23 3.21 17.58
C LEU A 9 -11.53 4.51 17.99
N THR A 10 -11.29 4.71 19.29
CA THR A 10 -10.51 5.86 19.78
C THR A 10 -9.06 5.80 19.32
N SER A 11 -8.46 4.61 19.29
CA SER A 11 -7.09 4.40 18.78
C SER A 11 -6.98 4.71 17.29
N LEU A 12 -7.97 4.29 16.48
CA LEU A 12 -8.05 4.60 15.06
C LEU A 12 -8.16 6.12 14.82
N ARG A 13 -9.06 6.80 15.55
CA ARG A 13 -9.26 8.26 15.45
C ARG A 13 -8.06 9.08 15.90
N THR A 14 -7.26 8.55 16.81
CA THR A 14 -6.03 9.22 17.30
C THR A 14 -4.80 8.87 16.44
N HIS A 15 -4.96 8.04 15.41
CA HIS A 15 -3.91 7.60 14.50
C HIS A 15 -2.67 7.04 15.21
N ARG A 16 -2.83 6.51 16.43
CA ARG A 16 -1.74 5.91 17.21
C ARG A 16 -1.26 4.59 16.61
N VAL A 17 -2.11 3.95 15.81
CA VAL A 17 -1.80 2.72 15.08
C VAL A 17 -1.33 3.09 13.68
N ASN A 18 -0.06 2.82 13.40
CA ASN A 18 0.62 3.26 12.18
C ASN A 18 1.31 2.13 11.42
N THR A 19 1.06 0.86 11.79
CA THR A 19 1.59 -0.30 11.07
C THR A 19 0.46 -1.07 10.39
N LEU A 20 0.78 -1.65 9.23
CA LEU A 20 -0.18 -2.44 8.45
C LEU A 20 -0.79 -3.58 9.27
N ILE A 21 0.05 -4.32 10.01
CA ILE A 21 -0.37 -5.50 10.79
C ILE A 21 -1.37 -5.11 11.88
N GLU A 22 -1.12 -4.03 12.62
CA GLU A 22 -2.02 -3.62 13.70
C GLU A 22 -3.33 -3.04 13.15
N LEU A 23 -3.30 -2.29 12.04
CA LEU A 23 -4.53 -1.85 11.36
C LEU A 23 -5.36 -3.04 10.86
N ARG A 24 -4.71 -4.04 10.25
CA ARG A 24 -5.36 -5.31 9.84
C ARG A 24 -5.94 -6.09 11.01
N ARG A 25 -5.22 -6.14 12.14
CA ARG A 25 -5.71 -6.80 13.34
C ARG A 25 -6.98 -6.13 13.88
N ILE A 26 -6.98 -4.79 13.94
CA ILE A 26 -8.15 -4.03 14.38
C ILE A 26 -9.31 -4.22 13.41
N GLU A 27 -9.05 -4.15 12.10
CA GLU A 27 -10.04 -4.43 11.06
C GLU A 27 -10.67 -5.81 11.25
N ARG A 28 -9.88 -6.87 11.45
CA ARG A 28 -10.41 -8.23 11.71
C ARG A 28 -11.26 -8.32 12.98
N ILE A 29 -10.94 -7.55 14.02
CA ILE A 29 -11.72 -7.54 15.28
C ILE A 29 -13.04 -6.79 15.09
N LEU A 30 -13.01 -5.65 14.41
CA LEU A 30 -14.18 -4.80 14.18
C LEU A 30 -15.10 -5.37 13.10
N MET A 31 -14.53 -6.07 12.13
CA MET A 31 -15.19 -6.54 10.91
C MET A 31 -14.83 -8.01 10.60
N PRO A 32 -15.18 -8.96 11.49
CA PRO A 32 -14.77 -10.36 11.36
C PRO A 32 -15.45 -11.10 10.20
N THR A 33 -16.51 -10.55 9.62
CA THR A 33 -17.34 -11.16 8.56
C THR A 33 -17.46 -10.30 7.32
N ALA A 34 -16.84 -9.12 7.30
CA ALA A 34 -16.91 -8.24 6.15
C ALA A 34 -15.86 -8.68 5.12
N ASP A 35 -16.32 -9.07 3.94
CA ASP A 35 -15.44 -9.08 2.77
C ASP A 35 -15.06 -7.64 2.44
N VAL A 36 -13.79 -7.41 2.09
CA VAL A 36 -13.16 -6.10 1.81
C VAL A 36 -13.90 -5.30 0.71
N VAL A 37 -14.81 -5.96 0.00
CA VAL A 37 -15.48 -5.51 -1.21
C VAL A 37 -16.85 -4.85 -0.93
N ASP A 38 -17.52 -5.14 0.18
CA ASP A 38 -18.88 -4.63 0.44
C ASP A 38 -18.98 -3.75 1.69
N SER A 39 -18.81 -2.43 1.50
CA SER A 39 -19.02 -1.40 2.53
C SER A 39 -20.49 -1.19 2.89
N SER A 40 -21.44 -1.72 2.11
CA SER A 40 -22.88 -1.42 2.28
C SER A 40 -23.53 -2.16 3.46
N THR A 41 -22.91 -3.24 3.93
CA THR A 41 -23.43 -4.08 5.02
C THR A 41 -22.94 -3.66 6.41
N VAL A 42 -22.01 -2.71 6.49
CA VAL A 42 -21.26 -2.39 7.72
C VAL A 42 -21.75 -1.06 8.32
N PRO A 43 -21.95 -0.94 9.65
CA PRO A 43 -22.32 0.32 10.27
C PRO A 43 -21.30 1.44 10.01
N ASN A 44 -21.78 2.58 9.51
CA ASN A 44 -20.94 3.75 9.19
C ASN A 44 -20.05 4.21 10.37
N ASP A 45 -20.51 4.04 11.61
CA ASP A 45 -19.77 4.40 12.82
C ASP A 45 -18.43 3.66 12.99
N ILE A 46 -18.25 2.54 12.28
CA ILE A 46 -17.02 1.73 12.25
C ILE A 46 -16.23 2.00 10.97
N VAL A 47 -16.92 2.12 9.84
CA VAL A 47 -16.32 2.32 8.52
C VAL A 47 -15.56 3.65 8.44
N GLU A 48 -16.15 4.75 8.94
CA GLU A 48 -15.54 6.08 8.86
C GLU A 48 -14.19 6.16 9.63
N PRO A 49 -14.10 5.76 10.91
CA PRO A 49 -12.81 5.76 11.62
C PRO A 49 -11.77 4.84 10.99
N LEU A 50 -12.19 3.72 10.42
CA LEU A 50 -11.29 2.76 9.78
C LEU A 50 -10.75 3.30 8.44
N ALA A 51 -11.63 3.86 7.61
CA ALA A 51 -11.26 4.51 6.36
C ALA A 51 -10.29 5.68 6.59
N SER A 52 -10.58 6.52 7.59
CA SER A 52 -9.71 7.63 7.99
C SER A 52 -8.32 7.14 8.45
N ALA A 53 -8.26 6.06 9.24
CA ALA A 53 -7.00 5.49 9.67
C ALA A 53 -6.17 4.93 8.50
N TRP A 54 -6.80 4.24 7.54
CA TRP A 54 -6.13 3.75 6.33
C TRP A 54 -5.63 4.87 5.42
N LEU A 55 -6.44 5.92 5.24
CA LEU A 55 -6.02 7.12 4.52
C LEU A 55 -4.80 7.76 5.18
N HIS A 56 -4.85 8.00 6.49
CA HIS A 56 -3.72 8.56 7.22
C HIS A 56 -2.47 7.66 7.13
N TYR A 57 -2.63 6.33 7.20
CA TYR A 57 -1.53 5.39 7.05
C TYR A 57 -0.78 5.56 5.72
N VAL A 58 -1.53 5.73 4.62
CA VAL A 58 -0.96 5.89 3.28
C VAL A 58 -0.39 7.30 3.05
N TYR A 59 -1.12 8.34 3.44
CA TYR A 59 -0.69 9.73 3.24
C TYR A 59 0.45 10.16 4.17
N SER A 60 0.54 9.61 5.37
CA SER A 60 1.62 9.90 6.33
C SER A 60 2.90 9.10 6.07
N ASN A 61 3.07 8.54 4.86
CA ASN A 61 4.23 7.76 4.41
C ASN A 61 4.54 6.48 5.20
N ASN A 62 3.63 6.00 6.05
CA ASN A 62 3.87 4.75 6.79
C ASN A 62 3.94 3.55 5.83
N LEU A 63 3.04 3.49 4.84
CA LEU A 63 3.07 2.47 3.79
C LEU A 63 4.41 2.49 3.02
N LEU A 64 4.85 3.67 2.61
CA LEU A 64 6.13 3.85 1.91
C LEU A 64 7.32 3.42 2.77
N SER A 65 7.32 3.78 4.05
CA SER A 65 8.35 3.38 5.00
C SER A 65 8.44 1.87 5.16
N GLU A 66 7.29 1.20 5.33
CA GLU A 66 7.24 -0.25 5.42
C GLU A 66 7.67 -0.94 4.11
N LEU A 67 7.26 -0.44 2.94
CA LEU A 67 7.73 -0.95 1.65
C LEU A 67 9.24 -0.81 1.50
N ARG A 68 9.81 0.35 1.85
CA ARG A 68 11.26 0.57 1.80
C ARG A 68 12.04 -0.32 2.76
N ASN A 69 11.45 -0.68 3.90
CA ASN A 69 12.05 -1.64 4.83
C ASN A 69 12.15 -3.06 4.24
N LEU A 70 11.23 -3.42 3.32
CA LEU A 70 11.22 -4.68 2.59
C LEU A 70 12.13 -4.66 1.34
N THR A 71 12.34 -3.49 0.73
CA THR A 71 13.11 -3.30 -0.50
C THR A 71 14.47 -2.65 -0.22
N ARG A 72 15.35 -3.36 0.49
CA ARG A 72 16.64 -2.80 0.94
C ARG A 72 17.67 -2.71 -0.19
N SER A 73 17.57 -3.54 -1.22
CA SER A 73 18.54 -3.57 -2.31
C SER A 73 18.18 -2.55 -3.40
N CYS A 74 16.89 -2.33 -3.63
CA CYS A 74 16.37 -1.29 -4.50
C CYS A 74 15.23 -0.54 -3.81
N LEU A 75 15.51 0.67 -3.31
CA LEU A 75 14.52 1.44 -2.55
C LEU A 75 13.22 1.64 -3.34
N PHE A 76 12.09 1.35 -2.72
CA PHE A 76 10.77 1.54 -3.35
C PHE A 76 10.54 3.00 -3.77
N SER A 77 10.10 3.17 -5.02
CA SER A 77 9.83 4.48 -5.61
C SER A 77 8.64 5.16 -4.92
N SER A 78 8.84 6.40 -4.48
CA SER A 78 7.75 7.23 -3.96
C SER A 78 6.79 7.66 -5.07
N GLU A 79 7.32 7.93 -6.27
CA GLU A 79 6.53 8.35 -7.42
C GLU A 79 5.57 7.25 -7.88
N LEU A 80 6.02 5.99 -7.84
CA LEU A 80 5.18 4.81 -8.08
C LEU A 80 3.99 4.80 -7.12
N LEU A 81 4.25 5.00 -5.83
CA LEU A 81 3.20 4.99 -4.83
C LEU A 81 2.24 6.19 -4.99
N ASP A 82 2.75 7.35 -5.42
CA ASP A 82 1.93 8.53 -5.66
C ASP A 82 1.04 8.37 -6.92
N GLU A 83 1.55 7.77 -7.99
CA GLU A 83 0.74 7.42 -9.17
C GLU A 83 -0.37 6.42 -8.81
N ALA A 84 -0.06 5.39 -8.02
CA ALA A 84 -1.05 4.44 -7.54
C ALA A 84 -2.17 5.12 -6.72
N LYS A 85 -1.83 6.07 -5.82
CA LYS A 85 -2.83 6.86 -5.08
C LYS A 85 -3.73 7.64 -6.03
N MET A 86 -3.15 8.29 -7.04
CA MET A 86 -3.91 9.07 -8.02
C MET A 86 -4.89 8.18 -8.79
N LEU A 87 -4.46 6.99 -9.22
CA LEU A 87 -5.31 6.04 -9.94
C LEU A 87 -6.48 5.55 -9.08
N VAL A 88 -6.25 5.26 -7.80
CA VAL A 88 -7.35 4.92 -6.87
C VAL A 88 -8.34 6.07 -6.72
N THR A 89 -7.87 7.31 -6.60
CA THR A 89 -8.77 8.47 -6.49
C THR A 89 -9.52 8.81 -7.78
N ALA A 90 -8.96 8.43 -8.93
CA ALA A 90 -9.57 8.60 -10.23
C ALA A 90 -10.60 7.51 -10.57
N ASP A 91 -10.61 6.40 -9.82
CA ASP A 91 -11.52 5.26 -9.99
C ASP A 91 -12.67 5.30 -8.95
N PRO A 92 -13.83 5.89 -9.29
CA PRO A 92 -14.96 6.02 -8.36
C PRO A 92 -15.67 4.69 -8.05
N GLU A 93 -15.43 3.63 -8.81
CA GLU A 93 -15.98 2.30 -8.55
C GLU A 93 -15.09 1.54 -7.55
N GLY A 94 -13.76 1.68 -7.69
CA GLY A 94 -12.78 1.10 -6.76
C GLY A 94 -12.72 1.78 -5.39
N SER A 95 -13.08 3.06 -5.29
CA SER A 95 -13.07 3.82 -4.02
C SER A 95 -14.16 3.43 -3.02
N ARG A 96 -14.97 2.40 -3.32
CA ARG A 96 -16.04 1.94 -2.41
C ARG A 96 -15.52 1.14 -1.22
N SER A 97 -14.27 0.68 -1.23
CA SER A 97 -13.68 0.02 -0.06
C SER A 97 -13.13 1.04 0.93
N TRP A 98 -13.31 0.80 2.23
CA TRP A 98 -12.67 1.58 3.28
C TRP A 98 -11.14 1.38 3.32
N ASN A 99 -10.63 0.33 2.66
CA ASN A 99 -9.22 -0.05 2.75
C ASN A 99 -8.38 0.60 1.65
N PHE A 100 -8.06 1.88 1.84
CA PHE A 100 -7.27 2.65 0.87
C PHE A 100 -5.88 2.04 0.61
N ALA A 101 -5.22 1.45 1.62
CA ALA A 101 -3.91 0.84 1.44
C ALA A 101 -3.97 -0.40 0.53
N TRP A 102 -4.98 -1.26 0.72
CA TRP A 102 -5.21 -2.40 -0.15
C TRP A 102 -5.53 -1.99 -1.59
N LEU A 103 -6.38 -0.97 -1.78
CA LEU A 103 -6.69 -0.43 -3.11
C LEU A 103 -5.43 0.07 -3.83
N VAL A 104 -4.57 0.81 -3.12
CA VAL A 104 -3.30 1.31 -3.67
C VAL A 104 -2.39 0.15 -4.07
N LEU A 105 -2.21 -0.86 -3.19
CA LEU A 105 -1.37 -2.02 -3.49
C LEU A 105 -1.91 -2.85 -4.66
N THR A 106 -3.23 -3.00 -4.76
CA THR A 106 -3.88 -3.73 -5.86
C THR A 106 -3.72 -2.98 -7.17
N LYS A 107 -3.92 -1.65 -7.19
CA LYS A 107 -3.67 -0.83 -8.39
C LYS A 107 -2.22 -0.85 -8.85
N ILE A 108 -1.25 -1.01 -7.94
CA ILE A 108 0.15 -1.19 -8.32
C ILE A 108 0.34 -2.47 -9.15
N GLU A 109 -0.34 -3.56 -8.79
CA GLU A 109 -0.28 -4.82 -9.55
C GLU A 109 -1.10 -4.74 -10.84
N ASP A 110 -2.34 -4.23 -10.79
CA ASP A 110 -3.26 -4.22 -11.93
C ASP A 110 -2.79 -3.32 -13.09
N GLU A 111 -2.07 -2.23 -12.79
CA GLU A 111 -1.64 -1.23 -13.77
C GLU A 111 -0.15 -1.35 -14.15
N ASP A 112 0.50 -2.47 -13.78
CA ASP A 112 1.91 -2.76 -14.07
C ASP A 112 2.87 -1.62 -13.69
N LEU A 113 2.56 -0.87 -12.62
CA LEU A 113 3.33 0.33 -12.24
C LEU A 113 4.78 -0.01 -11.85
N ILE A 114 4.99 -1.18 -11.24
CA ILE A 114 6.34 -1.68 -10.91
C ILE A 114 7.20 -1.74 -12.17
N ASP A 115 6.61 -2.21 -13.27
CA ASP A 115 7.33 -2.44 -14.51
C ASP A 115 7.76 -1.13 -15.18
N LYS A 116 6.84 -0.15 -15.18
CA LYS A 116 7.09 1.21 -15.64
C LYS A 116 8.22 1.87 -14.84
N TYR A 117 8.07 1.94 -13.52
CA TYR A 117 9.00 2.69 -12.67
C TYR A 117 10.36 2.00 -12.49
N ALA A 118 10.43 0.68 -12.59
CA ALA A 118 11.72 -0.02 -12.53
C ALA A 118 12.56 0.26 -13.78
N ARG A 119 11.91 0.40 -14.94
CA ARG A 119 12.57 0.80 -16.20
C ARG A 119 13.01 2.27 -16.16
N ASP A 120 12.16 3.15 -15.65
CA ASP A 120 12.50 4.57 -15.52
C ASP A 120 13.68 4.75 -14.56
N LEU A 121 13.69 4.02 -13.44
CA LEU A 121 14.81 4.02 -12.49
C LEU A 121 16.10 3.47 -13.12
N SER A 122 16.01 2.37 -13.88
CA SER A 122 17.20 1.72 -14.44
C SER A 122 17.86 2.54 -15.55
N THR A 123 17.08 3.35 -16.26
CA THR A 123 17.56 4.24 -17.33
C THR A 123 17.93 5.63 -16.83
N ASN A 124 17.59 5.99 -15.58
CA ASN A 124 17.90 7.28 -14.99
C ASN A 124 19.43 7.48 -14.83
N PRO A 125 20.04 8.46 -15.51
CA PRO A 125 21.49 8.74 -15.40
C PRO A 125 21.98 9.03 -13.98
N ASP A 126 21.13 9.56 -13.10
CA ASP A 126 21.50 9.88 -11.71
C ASP A 126 21.88 8.61 -10.93
N MET A 127 21.24 7.47 -11.23
CA MET A 127 21.58 6.16 -10.65
C MET A 127 22.96 5.65 -11.05
N TRP A 128 23.52 6.21 -12.12
CA TRP A 128 24.80 5.85 -12.72
C TRP A 128 25.85 6.95 -12.55
N GLY A 129 25.60 7.92 -11.66
CA GLY A 129 26.50 9.04 -11.41
C GLY A 129 26.62 10.00 -12.60
N GLY A 130 25.51 10.23 -13.31
CA GLY A 130 25.44 11.10 -14.50
C GLY A 130 25.89 10.45 -15.80
N ARG A 131 26.10 9.13 -15.81
CA ARG A 131 26.46 8.36 -17.01
C ARG A 131 25.25 7.64 -17.60
N SER A 132 25.30 7.36 -18.90
CA SER A 132 24.33 6.47 -19.52
C SER A 132 24.78 5.02 -19.29
N PRO A 133 23.95 4.15 -18.69
CA PRO A 133 24.30 2.76 -18.46
C PRO A 133 24.44 1.97 -19.75
N ALA A 134 25.26 0.92 -19.72
CA ALA A 134 25.20 -0.08 -20.76
C ALA A 134 23.85 -0.82 -20.70
N ALA A 135 23.31 -1.23 -21.85
CA ALA A 135 21.97 -1.81 -21.94
C ALA A 135 21.79 -3.07 -21.05
N ASN A 136 22.85 -3.86 -20.88
CA ASN A 136 22.86 -5.01 -19.98
C ASN A 136 22.81 -4.62 -18.50
N GLU A 137 23.54 -3.58 -18.09
CA GLU A 137 23.58 -3.12 -16.70
C GLU A 137 22.24 -2.50 -16.28
N ALA A 138 21.65 -1.67 -17.15
CA ALA A 138 20.30 -1.13 -16.96
C ALA A 138 19.27 -2.26 -16.81
N LYS A 139 19.33 -3.27 -17.68
CA LYS A 139 18.41 -4.41 -17.61
C LYS A 139 18.55 -5.20 -16.30
N MET A 140 19.78 -5.44 -15.84
CA MET A 140 20.01 -6.14 -14.56
C MET A 140 19.45 -5.35 -13.36
N LEU A 141 19.61 -4.03 -13.36
CA LEU A 141 19.04 -3.17 -12.32
C LEU A 141 17.51 -3.17 -12.37
N GLU A 142 16.92 -3.05 -13.56
CA GLU A 142 15.48 -3.14 -13.78
C GLU A 142 14.92 -4.45 -13.22
N GLU A 143 15.46 -5.60 -13.64
CA GLU A 143 14.99 -6.92 -13.21
C GLU A 143 15.07 -7.09 -11.69
N LYS A 144 16.18 -6.64 -11.08
CA LYS A 144 16.36 -6.71 -9.63
C LYS A 144 15.36 -5.84 -8.86
N CYS A 145 15.10 -4.62 -9.34
CA CYS A 145 14.12 -3.73 -8.73
C CYS A 145 12.70 -4.29 -8.89
N LYS A 146 12.35 -4.79 -10.07
CA LYS A 146 11.06 -5.47 -10.31
C LYS A 146 10.84 -6.62 -9.34
N GLU A 147 11.82 -7.50 -9.19
CA GLU A 147 11.73 -8.64 -8.30
C GLU A 147 11.52 -8.19 -6.84
N GLU A 148 12.33 -7.27 -6.33
CA GLU A 148 12.19 -6.80 -4.95
C GLU A 148 10.87 -6.08 -4.70
N TRP A 149 10.47 -5.18 -5.60
CA TRP A 149 9.24 -4.40 -5.45
C TRP A 149 8.01 -5.28 -5.55
N THR A 150 7.97 -6.21 -6.51
CA THR A 150 6.88 -7.18 -6.66
C THR A 150 6.78 -8.06 -5.42
N ARG A 151 7.91 -8.55 -4.91
CA ARG A 151 7.95 -9.34 -3.67
C ARG A 151 7.41 -8.54 -2.48
N ALA A 152 7.80 -7.28 -2.33
CA ALA A 152 7.36 -6.42 -1.23
C ALA A 152 5.84 -6.13 -1.28
N VAL A 153 5.33 -5.76 -2.46
CA VAL A 153 3.89 -5.51 -2.67
C VAL A 153 3.06 -6.77 -2.39
N ARG A 154 3.46 -7.91 -2.95
CA ARG A 154 2.80 -9.19 -2.69
C ARG A 154 2.87 -9.60 -1.22
N GLN A 155 4.01 -9.38 -0.57
CA GLN A 155 4.15 -9.67 0.86
C GLN A 155 3.20 -8.82 1.70
N MET A 156 2.96 -7.55 1.33
CA MET A 156 1.94 -6.74 1.98
C MET A 156 0.54 -7.24 1.68
N LEU A 157 0.20 -7.52 0.41
CA LEU A 157 -1.12 -8.01 -0.01
C LEU A 157 -1.52 -9.34 0.67
N ARG A 158 -0.56 -10.20 0.99
CA ARG A 158 -0.80 -11.44 1.77
C ARG A 158 -1.49 -11.22 3.12
N ASN A 159 -1.40 -10.03 3.72
CA ASN A 159 -2.12 -9.71 4.96
C ASN A 159 -3.65 -9.68 4.79
N TRP A 160 -4.12 -9.70 3.55
CA TRP A 160 -5.54 -9.80 3.19
C TRP A 160 -5.92 -11.20 2.65
N GLU A 161 -4.95 -12.03 2.24
CA GLU A 161 -5.20 -13.38 1.71
C GLU A 161 -5.48 -14.43 2.79
N THR A 162 -5.12 -14.17 4.05
CA THR A 162 -5.32 -15.13 5.14
C THR A 162 -6.76 -15.10 5.66
N ASN A 163 -7.61 -15.84 4.94
CA ASN A 163 -8.89 -16.39 5.39
C ASN A 163 -8.65 -17.40 6.53
#